data_AF-A0AAD4LAF1-F1
#
_entry.id   AF-A0AAD4LAF1-F1
#
_cell.length_a   1.000
_cell.length_b   1.000
_cell.length_c   1.000
_cell.angle_alpha   90.00
_cell.angle_beta   90.00
_cell.angle_gamma   90.00
#
_symmetry.space_group_name_H-M   'P 1'
#
loop_
_entity.id
_entity.type
_entity.pdbx_description
1 polymer ?
#
loop_
_entity_poly.entity_id
_entity_poly.type
_entity_poly.pdbx_seq_one_letter_code
_entity_poly.pdbx_strand_id
1 'polypeptide(L)'
;MHPQPCAVLPALTEFEFAGGSKYLDELMAQIDTPQVEDVRIEYSKLDVQAPQFSKFIKHSQFRCVQVDLSTYDPEIKLNCPQVADLGQLVPMLSNVVHLSVLGEHSTDEVLLFLCLFPAVEVMDVDRKAEGYIAEVLKDIAEDMVTEVLPALELLLLDSDNNKLEQLLSMCRLSAHPVTIFNMRDEFVERLNAHWEKV
;
A
#
# COMPACT_ATOMS: atom_id res chain seq x y z
N MET A 1 -15.26 2.30 -34.82
CA MET A 1 -15.24 2.17 -33.34
C MET A 1 -16.33 3.06 -32.80
N HIS A 2 -17.26 2.52 -32.02
CA HIS A 2 -18.25 3.32 -31.29
C HIS A 2 -17.68 3.71 -29.93
N PRO A 3 -17.85 4.95 -29.47
CA PRO A 3 -17.43 5.34 -28.12
C PRO A 3 -18.20 4.49 -27.11
N GLN A 4 -17.47 3.81 -26.23
CA GLN A 4 -18.05 3.04 -25.14
C GLN A 4 -18.64 4.05 -24.14
N PRO A 5 -19.89 3.92 -23.68
CA PRO A 5 -20.49 4.87 -22.75
C PRO A 5 -19.76 4.82 -21.40
N CYS A 6 -19.32 5.97 -20.89
CA CYS A 6 -18.86 6.08 -19.51
C CYS A 6 -20.06 5.93 -18.55
N ALA A 7 -19.89 5.14 -17.50
CA ALA A 7 -20.78 5.06 -16.37
C ALA A 7 -20.42 6.14 -15.35
N VAL A 8 -21.38 7.02 -15.05
CA VAL A 8 -21.26 7.99 -13.95
C VAL A 8 -21.88 7.35 -12.71
N LEU A 9 -21.08 7.10 -11.68
CA LEU A 9 -21.52 6.48 -10.42
C LEU A 9 -21.35 7.49 -9.27
N PRO A 10 -22.23 8.50 -9.14
CA PRO A 10 -22.03 9.61 -8.22
C PRO A 10 -22.14 9.22 -6.73
N ALA A 11 -22.62 8.01 -6.44
CA ALA A 11 -22.74 7.46 -5.09
C ALA A 11 -21.69 6.37 -4.79
N LEU A 12 -20.71 6.17 -5.67
CA LEU A 12 -19.64 5.20 -5.45
C LEU A 12 -18.64 5.79 -4.43
N THR A 13 -18.76 5.37 -3.17
CA THR A 13 -17.87 5.77 -2.08
C THR A 13 -16.76 4.74 -1.83
N GLU A 14 -17.02 3.49 -2.18
CA GLU A 14 -16.12 2.36 -2.00
C GLU A 14 -15.93 1.64 -3.33
N PHE A 15 -14.68 1.31 -3.65
CA PHE A 15 -14.32 0.56 -4.85
C PHE A 15 -13.38 -0.59 -4.47
N GLU A 16 -13.83 -1.82 -4.63
CA GLU A 16 -13.02 -3.01 -4.43
C GLU A 16 -12.79 -3.71 -5.78
N PHE A 17 -11.53 -3.99 -6.10
CA PHE A 17 -11.14 -4.73 -7.30
C PHE A 17 -10.12 -5.81 -6.97
N ALA A 18 -10.41 -7.04 -7.36
CA ALA A 18 -9.47 -8.14 -7.32
C ALA A 18 -9.25 -8.69 -8.74
N GLY A 19 -8.03 -8.59 -9.26
CA GLY A 19 -7.73 -9.07 -10.61
C GLY A 19 -6.44 -8.54 -11.23
N GLY A 20 -6.33 -8.74 -12.55
CA GLY A 20 -5.18 -8.24 -13.32
C GLY A 20 -5.32 -6.75 -13.68
N SER A 21 -4.21 -6.02 -13.66
CA SER A 21 -4.12 -4.59 -13.98
C SER A 21 -4.78 -4.17 -15.30
N LYS A 22 -4.73 -5.02 -16.33
CA LYS A 22 -5.40 -4.77 -17.62
C LYS A 22 -6.91 -4.57 -17.48
N TYR A 23 -7.56 -5.33 -16.59
CA TYR A 23 -9.00 -5.21 -16.37
C TYR A 23 -9.34 -4.00 -15.52
N LEU A 24 -8.45 -3.65 -14.57
CA LEU A 24 -8.57 -2.42 -13.80
C LEU A 24 -8.52 -1.20 -14.72
N ASP A 25 -7.57 -1.15 -15.66
CA ASP A 25 -7.43 -0.01 -16.55
C ASP A 25 -8.63 0.18 -17.48
N GLU A 26 -9.16 -0.93 -18.04
CA GLU A 26 -10.39 -0.93 -18.84
C GLU A 26 -11.63 -0.53 -18.02
N LEU A 27 -11.71 -0.98 -16.76
CA LEU A 27 -12.80 -0.64 -15.85
C LEU A 27 -12.74 0.85 -15.47
N MET A 28 -11.56 1.35 -15.12
CA MET A 28 -11.33 2.76 -14.78
C MET A 28 -11.59 3.69 -15.96
N ALA A 29 -11.30 3.26 -17.19
CA ALA A 29 -11.65 4.03 -18.39
C ALA A 29 -13.16 4.27 -18.56
N GLN A 30 -13.99 3.42 -17.95
CA GLN A 30 -15.44 3.46 -18.06
C GLN A 30 -16.10 4.16 -16.87
N ILE A 31 -15.36 4.47 -15.80
CA ILE A 31 -15.90 5.08 -14.59
C ILE A 31 -15.53 6.56 -14.59
N ASP A 32 -16.55 7.42 -14.57
CA ASP A 32 -16.38 8.87 -14.37
C ASP A 32 -16.93 9.23 -12.98
N THR A 33 -16.07 9.14 -11.95
CA THR A 33 -16.48 9.32 -10.55
C THR A 33 -15.48 10.15 -9.74
N PRO A 34 -15.89 11.32 -9.22
CA PRO A 34 -15.00 12.20 -8.46
C PRO A 34 -15.00 11.97 -6.93
N GLN A 35 -15.72 10.98 -6.37
CA GLN A 35 -15.97 10.88 -4.92
C GLN A 35 -15.68 9.50 -4.29
N VAL A 36 -14.86 8.66 -4.91
CA VAL A 36 -14.46 7.41 -4.24
C VAL A 36 -13.56 7.74 -3.06
N GLU A 37 -14.01 7.38 -1.86
CA GLU A 37 -13.31 7.66 -0.61
C GLU A 37 -12.38 6.51 -0.23
N ASP A 38 -12.79 5.26 -0.51
CA ASP A 38 -12.04 4.05 -0.22
C ASP A 38 -11.82 3.23 -1.49
N VAL A 39 -10.56 2.92 -1.77
CA VAL A 39 -10.15 2.06 -2.88
C VAL A 39 -9.38 0.88 -2.33
N ARG A 40 -9.91 -0.32 -2.53
CA ARG A 40 -9.23 -1.57 -2.27
C ARG A 40 -8.89 -2.25 -3.59
N ILE A 41 -7.60 -2.45 -3.85
CA ILE A 41 -7.14 -3.14 -5.04
C ILE A 41 -6.25 -4.30 -4.63
N GLU A 42 -6.67 -5.51 -5.01
CA GLU A 42 -5.90 -6.74 -4.89
C GLU A 42 -5.29 -7.08 -6.25
N TYR A 43 -3.96 -6.93 -6.35
CA TYR A 43 -3.21 -7.29 -7.55
C TYR A 43 -2.67 -8.71 -7.44
N SER A 44 -2.99 -9.54 -8.42
CA SER A 44 -2.34 -10.85 -8.59
C SER A 44 -0.96 -10.76 -9.24
N LYS A 45 -0.61 -9.62 -9.84
CA LYS A 45 0.71 -9.32 -10.43
C LYS A 45 0.93 -7.81 -10.55
N LEU A 46 2.08 -7.31 -10.08
CA LEU A 46 2.55 -5.93 -10.27
C LEU A 46 2.96 -5.70 -11.74
N ASP A 47 2.01 -5.70 -12.66
CA ASP A 47 2.20 -5.20 -14.03
C ASP A 47 1.38 -3.93 -14.19
N VAL A 48 1.78 -2.87 -13.49
CA VAL A 48 0.97 -1.65 -13.32
C VAL A 48 1.24 -0.66 -14.45
N GLN A 49 1.06 -1.09 -15.69
CA GLN A 49 0.83 -0.16 -16.80
C GLN A 49 -0.67 0.12 -16.86
N ALA A 50 -1.17 0.90 -15.89
CA ALA A 50 -2.58 1.29 -15.77
C ALA A 50 -2.75 2.83 -15.87
N PRO A 51 -2.56 3.41 -17.08
CA PRO A 51 -2.61 4.86 -17.27
C PRO A 51 -3.97 5.48 -16.95
N GLN A 52 -5.08 4.75 -17.06
CA GLN A 52 -6.40 5.23 -16.67
C GLN A 52 -6.58 5.21 -15.15
N PHE A 53 -6.05 4.19 -14.48
CA PHE A 53 -5.99 4.20 -13.01
C PHE A 53 -5.18 5.41 -12.49
N SER A 54 -4.10 5.79 -13.18
CA SER A 54 -3.35 7.01 -12.85
C SER A 54 -4.17 8.30 -12.92
N LYS A 55 -5.02 8.42 -13.95
CA LYS A 55 -5.90 9.57 -14.11
C LYS A 55 -7.00 9.55 -13.06
N PHE A 56 -7.57 8.37 -12.83
CA PHE A 56 -8.59 8.15 -11.82
C PHE A 56 -8.09 8.57 -10.44
N ILE A 57 -6.89 8.15 -10.06
CA ILE A 57 -6.29 8.52 -8.78
C ILE A 57 -6.09 10.02 -8.67
N LYS A 58 -5.51 10.65 -9.69
CA LYS A 58 -5.23 12.08 -9.69
C LYS A 58 -6.48 12.96 -9.56
N HIS A 59 -7.62 12.44 -9.98
CA HIS A 59 -8.88 13.18 -10.00
C HIS A 59 -9.76 12.87 -8.78
N SER A 60 -9.37 11.90 -7.95
CA SER A 60 -10.11 11.46 -6.79
C SER A 60 -9.42 11.93 -5.50
N GLN A 61 -10.21 12.18 -4.46
CA GLN A 61 -9.71 12.47 -3.12
C GLN A 61 -9.92 11.24 -2.25
N PHE A 62 -8.97 10.29 -2.29
CA PHE A 62 -9.07 9.12 -1.44
C PHE A 62 -8.78 9.49 0.01
N ARG A 63 -9.55 8.89 0.91
CA ARG A 63 -9.25 8.82 2.33
C ARG A 63 -8.39 7.61 2.64
N CYS A 64 -8.66 6.50 1.97
CA CYS A 64 -7.95 5.24 2.15
C CYS A 64 -7.67 4.59 0.80
N VAL A 65 -6.47 4.05 0.62
CA VAL A 65 -6.13 3.21 -0.53
C VAL A 65 -5.44 1.97 0.01
N GLN A 66 -6.17 0.87 0.06
CA GLN A 66 -5.62 -0.43 0.42
C GLN A 66 -5.11 -1.12 -0.85
N VAL A 67 -3.81 -1.37 -0.92
CA VAL A 67 -3.20 -2.13 -2.01
C VAL A 67 -2.79 -3.50 -1.47
N ASP A 68 -3.63 -4.50 -1.71
CA ASP A 68 -3.34 -5.88 -1.31
C ASP A 68 -2.47 -6.55 -2.38
N LEU A 69 -1.24 -6.90 -2.03
CA LEU A 69 -0.35 -7.66 -2.90
C LEU A 69 -0.41 -9.14 -2.55
N SER A 70 -1.39 -9.87 -3.07
CA SER A 70 -1.46 -11.32 -2.85
C SER A 70 -0.71 -12.07 -3.94
N THR A 71 0.40 -12.73 -3.60
CA THR A 71 1.08 -13.71 -4.46
C THR A 71 0.48 -15.09 -4.20
N TYR A 72 -0.70 -15.39 -4.75
CA TYR A 72 -1.30 -16.73 -4.62
C TYR A 72 -0.68 -17.79 -5.55
N ASP A 73 0.28 -17.40 -6.39
CA ASP A 73 0.87 -18.30 -7.38
C ASP A 73 2.40 -18.43 -7.17
N PRO A 74 2.90 -19.55 -6.62
CA PRO A 74 4.31 -19.76 -6.35
C PRO A 74 5.17 -19.82 -7.63
N GLU A 75 4.57 -19.90 -8.82
CA GLU A 75 5.29 -19.91 -10.10
C GLU A 75 5.33 -18.54 -10.80
N ILE A 76 4.56 -17.55 -10.34
CA ILE A 76 4.56 -16.21 -10.92
C ILE A 76 5.58 -15.36 -10.18
N LYS A 77 6.80 -15.30 -10.74
CA LYS A 77 7.72 -14.21 -10.42
C LYS A 77 7.02 -12.89 -10.70
N LEU A 78 6.96 -12.01 -9.71
CA LEU A 78 6.72 -10.60 -9.96
C LEU A 78 7.82 -10.17 -10.92
N ASN A 79 7.47 -9.96 -12.19
CA ASN A 79 8.32 -9.14 -13.03
C ASN A 79 8.10 -7.73 -12.48
N CYS A 80 8.89 -7.36 -11.48
CA CYS A 80 8.95 -6.01 -10.99
C CYS A 80 9.04 -5.10 -12.23
N PRO A 81 8.19 -4.07 -12.36
CA PRO A 81 8.37 -3.06 -13.40
C PRO A 81 9.83 -2.63 -13.34
N GLN A 82 10.46 -2.37 -14.48
CA GLN A 82 11.80 -1.77 -14.46
C GLN A 82 11.72 -0.54 -13.55
N VAL A 83 12.73 -0.29 -12.71
CA VAL A 83 12.73 0.81 -11.73
C VAL A 83 12.29 2.16 -12.35
N ALA A 84 12.51 2.34 -13.65
CA ALA A 84 12.04 3.48 -14.44
C ALA A 84 10.50 3.67 -14.47
N ASP A 85 9.71 2.60 -14.40
CA ASP A 85 8.24 2.64 -14.44
C ASP A 85 7.63 2.93 -13.07
N LEU A 86 8.33 2.58 -11.98
CA LEU A 86 7.89 2.85 -10.61
C LEU A 86 7.79 4.36 -10.31
N GLY A 87 8.65 5.17 -10.93
CA GLY A 87 8.61 6.62 -10.80
C GLY A 87 7.30 7.26 -11.27
N GLN A 88 6.53 6.58 -12.13
CA GLN A 88 5.20 7.06 -12.55
C GLN A 88 4.12 6.81 -11.50
N LEU A 89 4.32 5.82 -10.64
CA LEU A 89 3.38 5.45 -9.57
C LEU A 89 3.59 6.29 -8.32
N VAL A 90 4.80 6.81 -8.07
CA VAL A 90 5.09 7.61 -6.87
C VAL A 90 4.10 8.77 -6.69
N PRO A 91 3.80 9.63 -7.69
CA PRO A 91 2.83 10.72 -7.49
C PRO A 91 1.39 10.25 -7.31
N MET A 92 1.08 9.00 -7.67
CA MET A 92 -0.24 8.41 -7.48
C MET A 92 -0.39 7.85 -6.07
N LEU A 93 0.67 7.22 -5.57
CA LEU A 93 0.69 6.51 -4.31
C LEU A 93 1.23 7.36 -3.16
N SER A 94 1.77 8.54 -3.45
CA SER A 94 2.34 9.46 -2.47
C SER A 94 1.34 10.02 -1.47
N ASN A 95 0.03 9.86 -1.69
CA ASN A 95 -1.01 10.33 -0.78
C ASN A 95 -1.68 9.18 -0.01
N VAL A 96 -1.19 7.95 -0.18
CA VAL A 96 -1.72 6.81 0.56
C VAL A 96 -1.23 6.91 2.00
N VAL A 97 -2.18 7.03 2.93
CA VAL A 97 -1.90 7.14 4.37
C VAL A 97 -2.00 5.81 5.10
N HIS A 98 -2.70 4.82 4.52
CA HIS A 98 -2.86 3.48 5.09
C HIS A 98 -2.42 2.43 4.07
N LEU A 99 -1.50 1.54 4.45
CA LEU A 99 -0.97 0.49 3.59
C LEU A 99 -1.07 -0.87 4.27
N SER A 100 -1.75 -1.83 3.64
CA SER A 100 -1.75 -3.22 4.09
C SER A 100 -0.82 -4.06 3.21
N VAL A 101 0.13 -4.76 3.82
CA VAL A 101 1.08 -5.65 3.15
C VAL A 101 0.73 -7.09 3.51
N LEU A 102 0.17 -7.82 2.55
CA LEU A 102 -0.23 -9.21 2.71
C LEU A 102 0.68 -10.14 1.89
N GLY A 103 0.81 -11.40 2.29
CA GLY A 103 1.45 -12.43 1.45
C GLY A 103 2.97 -12.58 1.59
N GLU A 104 3.56 -13.40 0.71
CA GLU A 104 5.01 -13.68 0.68
C GLU A 104 5.65 -12.92 -0.49
N HIS A 105 6.69 -12.13 -0.20
CA HIS A 105 7.37 -11.28 -1.19
C HIS A 105 8.88 -11.46 -1.07
N SER A 106 9.65 -11.19 -2.12
CA SER A 106 11.10 -11.08 -1.94
C SER A 106 11.46 -9.77 -1.24
N THR A 107 12.59 -9.75 -0.53
CA THR A 107 13.07 -8.55 0.19
C THR A 107 13.28 -7.35 -0.75
N ASP A 108 13.82 -7.58 -1.94
CA ASP A 108 14.10 -6.52 -2.92
C ASP A 108 12.81 -5.85 -3.42
N GLU A 109 11.74 -6.62 -3.60
CA GLU A 109 10.43 -6.11 -4.04
C GLU A 109 9.76 -5.29 -2.95
N VAL A 110 9.83 -5.75 -1.70
CA VAL A 110 9.24 -5.06 -0.55
C VAL A 110 9.89 -3.69 -0.36
N LEU A 111 11.22 -3.58 -0.45
CA LEU A 111 11.89 -2.29 -0.31
C LEU A 111 11.45 -1.29 -1.38
N LEU A 112 11.47 -1.70 -2.65
CA LEU A 112 11.03 -0.86 -3.77
C LEU A 112 9.57 -0.45 -3.61
N PHE A 113 8.73 -1.35 -3.10
CA PHE A 113 7.33 -1.10 -2.84
C PHE A 113 7.13 -0.05 -1.74
N LEU A 114 7.80 -0.18 -0.60
CA LEU A 114 7.69 0.78 0.50
C LEU A 114 8.08 2.21 0.08
N CYS A 115 9.11 2.35 -0.77
CA CYS A 115 9.53 3.64 -1.32
C CYS A 115 8.45 4.35 -2.17
N LEU A 116 7.39 3.66 -2.59
CA LEU A 116 6.29 4.27 -3.34
C LEU A 116 5.32 5.05 -2.46
N PHE A 117 5.39 4.87 -1.14
CA PHE A 117 4.37 5.36 -0.21
C PHE A 117 4.94 6.27 0.89
N PRO A 118 5.54 7.42 0.52
CA PRO A 118 6.17 8.30 1.51
C PRO A 118 5.18 8.87 2.54
N ALA A 119 3.89 8.95 2.24
CA ALA A 119 2.87 9.47 3.17
C ALA A 119 2.19 8.38 4.01
N VAL A 120 2.65 7.13 3.97
CA VAL A 120 2.04 6.07 4.80
C VAL A 120 2.28 6.38 6.27
N GLU A 121 1.18 6.66 6.96
CA GLU A 121 1.11 6.88 8.40
C GLU A 121 0.76 5.59 9.13
N VAL A 122 0.00 4.71 8.49
CA VAL A 122 -0.49 3.47 9.06
C VAL A 122 -0.11 2.31 8.15
N MET A 123 0.59 1.33 8.68
CA MET A 123 0.92 0.10 7.96
C MET A 123 0.42 -1.13 8.71
N ASP A 124 -0.27 -2.03 8.02
CA ASP A 124 -0.70 -3.34 8.52
C ASP A 124 0.08 -4.42 7.78
N VAL A 125 0.81 -5.28 8.49
CA VAL A 125 1.63 -6.32 7.89
C VAL A 125 1.12 -7.69 8.33
N ASP A 126 0.68 -8.48 7.36
CA ASP A 126 0.27 -9.86 7.59
C ASP A 126 1.44 -10.71 8.10
N ARG A 127 1.11 -11.70 8.92
CA ARG A 127 2.07 -12.67 9.48
C ARG A 127 3.05 -13.24 8.46
N LYS A 128 2.63 -13.47 7.21
CA LYS A 128 3.51 -14.00 6.16
C LYS A 128 4.50 -12.97 5.63
N ALA A 129 4.12 -11.70 5.60
CA ALA A 129 4.93 -10.60 5.09
C ALA A 129 5.95 -10.09 6.11
N GLU A 130 5.69 -10.27 7.40
CA GLU A 130 6.51 -9.74 8.49
C GLU A 130 7.99 -10.15 8.43
N GLY A 131 8.28 -11.40 8.07
CA GLY A 131 9.66 -11.87 7.98
C GLY A 131 10.47 -11.08 6.97
N TYR A 132 9.86 -10.76 5.83
CA TYR A 132 10.47 -10.01 4.74
C TYR A 132 10.59 -8.52 5.08
N ILE A 133 9.54 -7.92 5.63
CA ILE A 133 9.57 -6.53 6.09
C ILE A 133 10.66 -6.35 7.16
N ALA A 134 10.76 -7.28 8.11
CA ALA A 134 11.79 -7.23 9.14
C ALA A 134 13.20 -7.39 8.59
N GLU A 135 13.40 -8.27 7.60
CA GLU A 135 14.68 -8.45 6.93
C GLU A 135 15.08 -7.22 6.12
N VAL A 136 14.16 -6.66 5.35
CA VAL A 136 14.35 -5.42 4.57
C VAL A 136 14.72 -4.26 5.48
N LEU A 137 13.92 -4.01 6.52
CA LEU A 137 14.16 -2.89 7.42
C LEU A 137 15.43 -3.06 8.26
N LYS A 138 15.89 -4.30 8.47
CA LYS A 138 17.16 -4.58 9.16
C LYS A 138 18.39 -4.26 8.29
N ASP A 139 18.28 -4.47 6.99
CA ASP A 139 19.39 -4.25 6.05
C ASP A 139 19.49 -2.78 5.59
N ILE A 140 18.43 -2.00 5.81
CA ILE A 140 18.41 -0.55 5.59
C ILE A 140 19.19 0.14 6.73
N ALA A 141 20.06 1.08 6.37
CA ALA A 141 20.74 1.92 7.35
C ALA A 141 19.72 2.73 8.16
N GLU A 142 20.00 2.97 9.44
CA GLU A 142 19.05 3.60 10.37
C GLU A 142 18.53 4.96 9.87
N ASP A 143 19.37 5.74 9.19
CA ASP A 143 19.01 7.00 8.56
C ASP A 143 18.08 6.83 7.36
N MET A 144 18.27 5.77 6.57
CA MET A 144 17.45 5.47 5.40
C MET A 144 16.04 4.99 5.75
N VAL A 145 15.78 4.46 6.96
CA VAL A 145 14.42 4.06 7.37
C VAL A 145 13.47 5.25 7.32
N THR A 146 13.95 6.43 7.74
CA THR A 146 13.18 7.68 7.68
C THR A 146 13.02 8.22 6.26
N GLU A 147 13.80 7.74 5.30
CA GLU A 147 13.60 8.09 3.88
C GLU A 147 12.56 7.19 3.21
N VAL A 148 12.48 5.92 3.63
CA VAL A 148 11.57 4.94 3.03
C VAL A 148 10.14 5.10 3.54
N LEU A 149 9.95 5.31 4.85
CA LEU A 149 8.63 5.51 5.47
C LEU A 149 8.65 6.73 6.41
N PRO A 150 8.80 7.95 5.87
CA PRO A 150 8.98 9.16 6.68
C PRO A 150 7.77 9.50 7.57
N ALA A 151 6.57 9.11 7.15
CA ALA A 151 5.33 9.46 7.82
C ALA A 151 4.80 8.36 8.76
N LEU A 152 5.44 7.20 8.85
CA LEU A 152 4.86 6.05 9.56
C LEU A 152 4.70 6.33 11.06
N GLU A 153 3.47 6.18 11.55
CA GLU A 153 3.09 6.39 12.95
C GLU A 153 2.54 5.11 13.60
N LEU A 154 1.77 4.31 12.87
CA LEU A 154 1.13 3.09 13.37
C LEU A 154 1.59 1.88 12.55
N LEU A 155 2.05 0.83 13.22
CA LEU A 155 2.41 -0.45 12.59
C LEU A 155 1.66 -1.61 13.28
N LEU A 156 0.78 -2.32 12.56
CA LEU A 156 0.21 -3.58 13.01
C LEU A 156 1.05 -4.75 12.51
N LEU A 157 1.36 -5.67 13.42
CA LEU A 157 2.05 -6.92 13.14
C LEU A 157 1.20 -8.05 13.70
N ASP A 158 0.89 -9.04 12.87
CA ASP A 158 0.08 -10.22 13.20
C ASP A 158 0.93 -11.41 13.69
N SER A 159 2.03 -11.14 14.41
CA SER A 159 2.85 -12.20 15.01
C SER A 159 3.51 -11.86 16.34
N ASP A 160 3.77 -12.92 17.09
CA ASP A 160 4.50 -12.92 18.37
C ASP A 160 6.04 -12.92 18.19
N ASN A 161 6.56 -12.53 17.01
CA ASN A 161 7.95 -12.75 16.67
C ASN A 161 8.89 -11.70 17.30
N ASN A 162 9.76 -12.15 18.19
CA ASN A 162 10.77 -11.33 18.88
C ASN A 162 11.81 -10.66 17.95
N LYS A 163 11.91 -11.07 16.68
CA LYS A 163 12.80 -10.42 15.70
C LYS A 163 12.42 -8.96 15.43
N LEU A 164 11.15 -8.61 15.67
CA LEU A 164 10.64 -7.25 15.51
C LEU A 164 11.07 -6.30 16.64
N GLU A 165 11.56 -6.79 17.78
CA GLU A 165 12.17 -5.93 18.82
C GLU A 165 13.41 -5.17 18.33
N GLN A 166 14.13 -5.75 17.37
CA GLN A 166 15.28 -5.08 16.75
C GLN A 166 14.82 -3.94 15.84
N LEU A 167 13.75 -4.15 15.08
CA LEU A 167 13.11 -3.15 14.23
C LEU A 167 12.48 -2.03 15.06
N LEU A 168 11.80 -2.39 16.14
CA LEU A 168 11.29 -1.50 17.20
C LEU A 168 12.39 -0.58 17.74
N SER A 169 13.59 -1.12 17.95
CA SER A 169 14.71 -0.33 18.44
C SER A 169 15.17 0.71 17.41
N MET A 170 15.16 0.36 16.11
CA MET A 170 15.53 1.28 15.03
C MET A 170 14.48 2.39 14.86
N CYS A 171 13.19 2.06 14.83
CA CYS A 171 12.13 3.07 14.73
C CYS A 171 12.11 4.02 15.94
N ARG A 172 12.40 3.52 17.15
CA ARG A 172 12.49 4.36 18.37
C ARG A 172 13.64 5.36 18.36
N LEU A 173 14.71 5.07 17.63
CA LEU A 173 15.85 5.98 17.50
C LEU A 173 15.63 7.03 16.40
N SER A 174 14.67 6.79 15.50
CA SER A 174 14.22 7.79 14.55
C SER A 174 13.49 8.94 15.25
N ALA A 175 13.47 10.12 14.62
CA ALA A 175 12.80 11.30 15.16
C ALA A 175 11.27 11.16 15.27
N HIS A 176 10.67 10.12 14.69
CA HIS A 176 9.23 9.88 14.65
C HIS A 176 8.90 8.57 15.39
N PRO A 177 8.28 8.64 16.58
CA PRO A 177 7.96 7.44 17.34
C PRO A 177 6.85 6.64 16.65
N VAL A 178 7.18 5.44 16.16
CA VAL A 178 6.21 4.49 15.62
C VAL A 178 5.57 3.69 16.76
N THR A 179 4.23 3.71 16.83
CA THR A 179 3.44 2.89 17.75
C THR A 179 3.13 1.55 17.09
N ILE A 180 3.48 0.46 17.77
CA ILE A 180 3.31 -0.88 17.23
C ILE A 180 2.22 -1.62 18.00
N PHE A 181 1.38 -2.33 17.26
CA PHE A 181 0.31 -3.15 17.79
C PHE A 181 0.56 -4.61 17.44
N ASN A 182 0.30 -5.48 18.41
CA ASN A 182 0.32 -6.94 18.26
C ASN A 182 -1.09 -7.54 18.31
N MET A 183 -2.11 -6.72 18.57
CA MET A 183 -3.51 -7.11 18.58
C MET A 183 -4.29 -6.25 17.60
N ARG A 184 -4.97 -6.90 16.66
CA ARG A 184 -5.78 -6.22 15.64
C ARG A 184 -6.85 -5.31 16.26
N ASP A 185 -7.49 -5.74 17.35
CA ASP A 185 -8.56 -4.95 17.99
C ASP A 185 -8.04 -3.59 18.50
N GLU A 186 -6.89 -3.59 19.19
CA GLU A 186 -6.26 -2.35 19.67
C GLU A 186 -5.83 -1.43 18.52
N PHE A 187 -5.31 -2.02 17.44
CA PHE A 187 -4.96 -1.28 16.24
C PHE A 187 -6.18 -0.65 15.59
N VAL A 188 -7.28 -1.38 15.43
CA VAL A 188 -8.51 -0.86 14.83
C VAL A 188 -9.10 0.28 15.66
N GLU A 189 -9.10 0.17 17.00
CA GLU A 189 -9.52 1.27 17.87
C GLU A 189 -8.68 2.53 17.66
N ARG A 190 -7.35 2.38 17.54
CA ARG A 190 -6.43 3.49 17.33
C ARG A 190 -6.50 4.06 15.94
N LEU A 191 -6.69 3.23 14.93
CA LEU A 191 -6.87 3.62 13.54
C LEU A 191 -8.13 4.47 13.39
N ASN A 192 -9.25 4.05 14.01
CA ASN A 192 -10.47 4.85 14.05
C ASN A 192 -10.24 6.21 14.72
N ALA A 193 -9.56 6.22 15.87
CA ALA A 193 -9.23 7.47 16.57
C ALA A 193 -8.22 8.35 15.81
N HIS A 194 -7.39 7.77 14.95
CA HIS A 194 -6.49 8.48 14.04
C HIS A 194 -7.28 9.18 12.96
N TRP A 195 -8.22 8.47 12.34
CA TRP A 195 -9.09 9.00 11.29
C TRP A 195 -10.06 10.08 11.77
N GLU A 196 -10.43 10.10 13.05
CA GLU A 196 -11.22 11.20 13.62
C GLU A 196 -10.45 12.53 13.70
N LYS A 197 -9.12 12.52 13.52
CA LYS A 197 -8.26 13.72 13.63
C LYS A 197 -7.83 14.31 12.29
N VAL A 198 -7.90 13.53 11.22
CA VAL A 198 -7.47 13.88 9.85
C VAL A 198 -8.66 14.39 9.05
#